data_AF-A0ABD5WSF4-F1
#
_entry.id   AF-A0ABD5WSF4-F1
#
_cell.length_a   1.000
_cell.length_b   1.000
_cell.length_c   1.000
_cell.angle_alpha   90.00
_cell.angle_beta   90.00
_cell.angle_gamma   90.00
#
_symmetry.space_group_name_H-M   'P 1'
#
loop_
_entity.id
_entity.type
_entity.pdbx_description
1 polymer ?
#
loop_
_entity_poly.entity_id
_entity_poly.type
_entity_poly.pdbx_seq_one_letter_code
_entity_poly.pdbx_strand_id
1 'polypeptide(L)'
;MVVEKHPGPNGQLFYEGDSPEGHDNPARFDSLKQCFFPYKLEHEQMGWNLDAAYVTDYSSVDYDVSTQGGTTTISSHTAPESFARAKDVQYVVDSEVEGAMGPDFVPFSTQGDAQSFADEYGGEVVSYGDIGEGLLGR
;
A
#
# COMPACT_ATOMS: atom_id res chain seq x y z
N MET A 1 -0.67 -9.90 14.92
CA MET A 1 0.48 -9.51 14.07
C MET A 1 0.85 -8.07 14.45
N VAL A 2 2.15 -7.72 14.54
CA VAL A 2 2.58 -6.35 14.86
C VAL A 2 3.15 -5.74 13.59
N VAL A 3 2.33 -4.93 12.92
CA VAL A 3 2.59 -4.32 11.61
C VAL A 3 3.89 -3.48 11.58
N GLU A 4 4.26 -2.86 12.70
CA GLU A 4 5.46 -2.01 12.83
C GLU A 4 6.81 -2.71 12.61
N LYS A 5 6.84 -4.06 12.58
CA LYS A 5 8.11 -4.80 12.47
C LYS A 5 8.46 -5.27 11.06
N HIS A 6 7.56 -5.06 10.09
CA HIS A 6 7.82 -5.46 8.70
C HIS A 6 8.03 -4.21 7.84
N PRO A 7 8.99 -4.24 6.90
CA PRO A 7 9.24 -3.13 6.00
C PRO A 7 8.05 -2.92 5.04
N GLY A 8 7.99 -1.76 4.40
CA GLY A 8 7.02 -1.50 3.34
C GLY A 8 5.80 -0.67 3.75
N PRO A 9 4.95 -0.39 2.75
CA PRO A 9 3.72 0.37 2.92
C PRO A 9 2.69 -0.38 3.76
N ASN A 10 1.97 0.36 4.60
CA ASN A 10 0.86 -0.16 5.38
C ASN A 10 -0.48 0.29 4.80
N GLY A 11 -1.51 -0.53 4.98
CA GLY A 11 -2.87 -0.28 4.49
C GLY A 11 -3.94 -0.50 5.55
N GLN A 12 -5.01 0.28 5.48
CA GLN A 12 -6.19 0.14 6.33
C GLN A 12 -7.48 0.25 5.51
N LEU A 13 -8.38 -0.73 5.65
CA LEU A 13 -9.70 -0.73 5.03
C LEU A 13 -10.79 -0.66 6.10
N PHE A 14 -11.78 0.20 5.86
CA PHE A 14 -12.95 0.42 6.71
C PHE A 14 -14.21 0.10 5.90
N TYR A 15 -15.03 -0.82 6.40
CA TYR A 15 -16.30 -1.21 5.75
C TYR A 15 -17.51 -0.77 6.59
N GLU A 16 -18.59 -0.37 5.92
CA GLU A 16 -19.81 0.07 6.59
C GLU A 16 -20.57 -1.12 7.18
N GLY A 17 -20.69 -1.18 8.51
CA GLY A 17 -21.53 -2.17 9.20
C GLY A 17 -20.99 -3.61 9.19
N ASP A 18 -19.91 -3.88 8.48
CA ASP A 18 -19.24 -5.17 8.42
C ASP A 18 -18.05 -5.26 9.40
N SER A 19 -17.81 -6.46 9.93
CA SER A 19 -16.69 -6.78 10.82
C SER A 19 -15.65 -7.61 10.04
N PRO A 20 -14.66 -6.98 9.38
CA PRO A 20 -13.60 -7.70 8.69
C PRO A 20 -12.92 -8.68 9.65
N GLU A 21 -12.76 -9.94 9.21
CA GLU A 21 -12.16 -11.03 10.01
C GLU A 21 -12.80 -11.27 11.40
N GLY A 22 -14.06 -10.86 11.58
CA GLY A 22 -14.78 -11.03 12.85
C GLY A 22 -14.35 -10.06 13.95
N HIS A 23 -13.64 -8.98 13.61
CA HIS A 23 -13.30 -7.88 14.52
C HIS A 23 -13.80 -6.53 14.00
N ASP A 24 -13.84 -5.52 14.88
CA ASP A 24 -14.22 -4.15 14.49
C ASP A 24 -13.19 -3.55 13.52
N ASN A 25 -13.64 -2.66 12.64
CA ASN A 25 -12.76 -1.90 11.75
C ASN A 25 -11.56 -1.24 12.48
N PRO A 26 -10.43 -1.03 11.78
CA PRO A 26 -10.17 -1.39 10.38
C PRO A 26 -9.53 -2.76 10.20
N ALA A 27 -9.69 -3.34 9.01
CA ALA A 27 -8.77 -4.36 8.52
C ALA A 27 -7.40 -3.72 8.25
N ARG A 28 -6.31 -4.34 8.73
CA ARG A 28 -4.95 -3.77 8.67
C ARG A 28 -4.03 -4.69 7.90
N PHE A 29 -3.18 -4.09 7.06
CA PHE A 29 -2.29 -4.80 6.15
C PHE A 29 -0.89 -4.19 6.19
N ASP A 30 0.12 -5.04 6.10
CA ASP A 30 1.55 -4.70 5.99
C ASP A 30 2.09 -4.91 4.56
N SER A 31 1.21 -5.27 3.62
CA SER A 31 1.51 -5.28 2.19
C SER A 31 0.31 -4.84 1.37
N LEU A 32 0.55 -3.95 0.41
CA LEU A 32 -0.51 -3.42 -0.43
C LEU A 32 -0.84 -4.34 -1.60
N LYS A 33 0.17 -4.78 -2.35
CA LYS A 33 0.02 -5.65 -3.52
C LYS A 33 -0.52 -7.03 -3.12
N GLN A 34 0.04 -7.66 -2.09
CA GLN A 34 -0.27 -9.06 -1.77
C GLN A 34 -1.55 -9.24 -0.95
N CYS A 35 -1.94 -8.23 -0.15
CA CYS A 35 -3.03 -8.36 0.80
C CYS A 35 -4.10 -7.28 0.66
N PHE A 36 -3.73 -6.00 0.78
CA PHE A 36 -4.71 -4.90 0.82
C PHE A 36 -5.61 -4.83 -0.44
N PHE A 37 -5.02 -4.80 -1.63
CA PHE A 37 -5.78 -4.68 -2.88
C PHE A 37 -6.57 -5.96 -3.21
N PRO A 38 -6.00 -7.18 -3.08
CA PRO A 38 -6.77 -8.40 -3.21
C PRO A 38 -7.97 -8.47 -2.27
N TYR A 39 -7.77 -8.14 -0.98
CA TYR A 39 -8.85 -8.12 0.01
C TYR A 39 -9.94 -7.12 -0.36
N LYS A 40 -9.57 -5.90 -0.80
CA LYS A 40 -10.51 -4.89 -1.27
C LYS A 40 -11.34 -5.40 -2.45
N LEU A 41 -10.70 -5.97 -3.47
CA LEU A 41 -11.39 -6.46 -4.67
C LEU A 41 -12.32 -7.64 -4.37
N GLU A 42 -11.90 -8.58 -3.51
CA GLU A 42 -12.73 -9.71 -3.09
C GLU A 42 -13.99 -9.23 -2.36
N HIS A 43 -13.85 -8.32 -1.39
CA HIS A 43 -14.99 -7.83 -0.60
C HIS A 43 -15.91 -6.92 -1.41
N GLU A 44 -15.37 -6.18 -2.38
CA GLU A 44 -16.19 -5.45 -3.37
C GLU A 44 -17.04 -6.43 -4.21
N GLN A 45 -16.48 -7.57 -4.64
CA GLN A 45 -17.24 -8.61 -5.34
C GLN A 45 -18.30 -9.30 -4.45
N MET A 46 -18.08 -9.32 -3.13
CA MET A 46 -19.05 -9.78 -2.13
C MET A 46 -20.15 -8.74 -1.82
N GLY A 47 -20.07 -7.54 -2.40
CA GLY A 47 -21.04 -6.47 -2.21
C GLY A 47 -20.87 -5.66 -0.93
N TRP A 48 -19.68 -5.69 -0.31
CA TRP A 48 -19.38 -4.89 0.87
C TRP A 48 -19.17 -3.42 0.50
N ASN A 49 -19.61 -2.53 1.37
CA ASN A 49 -19.48 -1.09 1.16
C ASN A 49 -18.20 -0.57 1.83
N LEU A 50 -17.22 -0.17 1.02
CA LEU A 50 -15.99 0.46 1.50
C LEU A 50 -16.27 1.91 1.93
N ASP A 51 -16.17 2.21 3.22
CA ASP A 51 -16.32 3.55 3.80
C ASP A 51 -15.04 4.39 3.61
N ALA A 52 -13.90 3.79 3.95
CA ALA A 52 -12.61 4.45 3.79
C ALA A 52 -11.48 3.46 3.55
N ALA A 53 -10.48 3.92 2.82
CA ALA A 53 -9.23 3.20 2.58
C ALA A 53 -8.08 4.18 2.78
N TYR A 54 -7.07 3.76 3.55
CA TYR A 54 -5.88 4.54 3.84
C TYR A 54 -4.63 3.73 3.58
N VAL A 55 -3.58 4.40 3.10
CA VAL A 55 -2.27 3.80 2.85
C VAL A 55 -1.18 4.73 3.35
N THR A 56 -0.01 4.18 3.68
CA THR A 56 1.18 4.99 3.96
C THR A 56 1.49 5.91 2.78
N ASP A 57 1.65 7.21 3.05
CA ASP A 57 2.02 8.22 2.07
C ASP A 57 3.50 8.59 2.19
N TYR A 58 4.32 8.05 1.29
CA TYR A 58 5.76 8.29 1.27
C TYR A 58 6.16 9.71 0.85
N SER A 59 5.21 10.54 0.40
CA SER A 59 5.43 11.99 0.25
C SER A 59 5.38 12.75 1.58
N SER A 60 4.81 12.15 2.62
CA SER A 60 4.57 12.80 3.92
C SER A 60 5.52 12.36 5.04
N VAL A 61 6.38 11.39 4.77
CA VAL A 61 7.30 10.81 5.74
C VAL A 61 8.73 10.84 5.24
N ASP A 62 9.67 11.00 6.17
CA ASP A 62 11.07 10.72 5.92
C ASP A 62 11.26 9.19 5.92
N TYR A 63 11.49 8.61 4.75
CA TYR A 63 11.69 7.16 4.58
C TYR A 63 13.14 6.80 4.29
N ASP A 64 13.51 5.57 4.64
CA ASP A 64 14.80 4.97 4.33
C ASP A 64 14.61 3.78 3.40
N VAL A 65 15.40 3.73 2.32
CA VAL A 65 15.53 2.53 1.47
C VAL A 65 16.87 1.88 1.77
N SER A 66 16.86 0.57 2.04
CA SER A 66 18.08 -0.17 2.36
C SER A 66 18.10 -1.54 1.71
N THR A 67 19.29 -1.98 1.31
CA THR A 67 19.49 -3.32 0.75
C THR A 67 20.18 -4.21 1.78
N GLN A 68 19.53 -5.32 2.14
CA GLN A 68 20.11 -6.36 3.00
C GLN A 68 19.89 -7.73 2.38
N GLY A 69 20.96 -8.53 2.27
CA GLY A 69 20.87 -9.89 1.72
C GLY A 69 20.46 -9.97 0.25
N GLY A 70 20.59 -8.88 -0.52
CA GLY A 70 20.17 -8.79 -1.92
C GLY A 70 18.74 -8.32 -2.12
N THR A 71 17.99 -8.05 -1.04
CA THR A 71 16.64 -7.48 -1.10
C THR A 71 16.68 -6.01 -0.71
N THR A 72 16.12 -5.15 -1.56
CA THR A 72 15.95 -3.72 -1.29
C THR A 72 14.57 -3.49 -0.69
N THR A 73 14.50 -2.89 0.50
CA THR A 73 13.23 -2.63 1.19
C THR A 73 13.14 -1.18 1.65
N ILE A 74 11.91 -0.71 1.84
CA ILE A 74 11.60 0.63 2.35
C ILE A 74 11.10 0.58 3.80
N SER A 75 11.41 1.61 4.58
CA SER A 75 10.98 1.74 5.97
C SER A 75 9.45 1.70 6.12
N SER A 76 9.00 1.18 7.26
CA SER A 76 7.58 1.11 7.60
C SER A 76 7.16 2.30 8.46
N HIS A 77 5.98 2.84 8.16
CA HIS A 77 5.40 3.97 8.86
C HIS A 77 3.93 3.68 9.20
N THR A 78 3.62 3.68 10.50
CA THR A 78 2.31 3.27 11.06
C THR A 78 1.64 4.38 11.88
N ALA A 79 2.29 5.53 12.01
CA ALA A 79 1.74 6.67 12.74
C ALA A 79 0.51 7.22 11.99
N PRO A 80 -0.58 7.64 12.65
CA PRO A 80 -1.78 8.11 11.97
C PRO A 80 -1.54 9.21 10.92
N GLU A 81 -0.58 10.09 11.17
CA GLU A 81 -0.16 11.18 10.28
C GLU A 81 0.58 10.72 9.02
N SER A 82 1.10 9.49 8.97
CA SER A 82 1.77 8.95 7.79
C SER A 82 0.80 8.38 6.77
N PHE A 83 -0.51 8.43 7.02
CA PHE A 83 -1.51 7.85 6.13
C PHE A 83 -2.23 8.92 5.31
N ALA A 84 -2.45 8.61 4.03
CA ALA A 84 -3.34 9.35 3.15
C ALA A 84 -4.50 8.46 2.67
N ARG A 85 -5.56 9.08 2.15
CA ARG A 85 -6.66 8.36 1.48
C ARG A 85 -6.10 7.62 0.27
N ALA A 86 -6.36 6.31 0.17
CA ALA A 86 -5.82 5.46 -0.89
C ALA A 86 -6.16 5.96 -2.30
N LYS A 87 -7.35 6.53 -2.48
CA LYS A 87 -7.80 7.09 -3.76
C LYS A 87 -7.14 8.43 -4.15
N ASP A 88 -6.49 9.10 -3.19
CA ASP A 88 -5.94 10.44 -3.35
C ASP A 88 -4.40 10.42 -3.56
N VAL A 89 -3.81 9.22 -3.72
CA VAL A 89 -2.38 9.01 -3.97
C VAL A 89 -2.14 8.27 -5.29
N GLN A 90 -0.91 8.36 -5.77
CA GLN A 90 -0.38 7.59 -6.90
C GLN A 90 0.49 6.46 -6.37
N TYR A 91 0.65 5.40 -7.14
CA TYR A 91 1.38 4.20 -6.73
C TYR A 91 2.51 3.94 -7.71
N VAL A 92 3.72 3.79 -7.19
CA VAL A 92 4.81 3.19 -7.96
C VAL A 92 4.68 1.68 -7.85
N VAL A 93 4.59 1.02 -9.00
CA VAL A 93 4.45 -0.43 -9.13
C VAL A 93 5.60 -1.00 -9.93
N ASP A 94 5.87 -2.30 -9.78
CA ASP A 94 6.96 -3.00 -10.47
C ASP A 94 8.36 -2.37 -10.23
N SER A 95 8.54 -1.68 -9.10
CA SER A 95 9.84 -1.20 -8.65
C SER A 95 10.70 -2.33 -8.07
N GLU A 96 12.01 -2.09 -7.97
CA GLU A 96 12.97 -2.97 -7.29
C GLU A 96 12.77 -3.04 -5.77
N VAL A 97 12.02 -2.09 -5.20
CA VAL A 97 11.78 -1.99 -3.76
C VAL A 97 10.64 -2.92 -3.33
N GLU A 98 10.93 -3.74 -2.33
CA GLU A 98 10.00 -4.70 -1.75
C GLU A 98 9.43 -4.20 -0.40
N GLY A 99 8.20 -4.63 -0.12
CA GLY A 99 7.55 -4.49 1.19
C GLY A 99 7.64 -5.78 2.02
N ALA A 100 6.71 -5.96 2.96
CA ALA A 100 6.72 -7.08 3.91
C ALA A 100 6.63 -8.45 3.22
N MET A 101 5.98 -8.51 2.06
CA MET A 101 5.65 -9.74 1.33
C MET A 101 6.23 -9.78 -0.09
N GLY A 102 7.36 -9.10 -0.31
CA GLY A 102 8.02 -9.03 -1.63
C GLY A 102 7.59 -7.79 -2.42
N PRO A 103 7.44 -7.88 -3.76
CA PRO A 103 7.05 -6.73 -4.58
C PRO A 103 5.79 -6.06 -4.07
N ASP A 104 5.81 -4.74 -3.95
CA ASP A 104 4.72 -3.97 -3.38
C ASP A 104 4.41 -2.70 -4.17
N PHE A 105 3.31 -2.04 -3.82
CA PHE A 105 2.88 -0.77 -4.43
C PHE A 105 3.22 0.37 -3.48
N VAL A 106 4.12 1.25 -3.89
CA VAL A 106 4.64 2.33 -3.02
C VAL A 106 3.83 3.61 -3.25
N PRO A 107 3.03 4.10 -2.26
CA PRO A 107 2.11 5.21 -2.49
C PRO A 107 2.72 6.59 -2.20
N PHE A 108 2.35 7.57 -3.01
CA PHE A 108 2.81 8.97 -2.91
C PHE A 108 1.66 9.94 -3.22
N SER A 109 1.40 10.91 -2.34
CA SER A 109 0.43 11.98 -2.60
C SER A 109 0.97 13.04 -3.57
N THR A 110 2.28 13.19 -3.69
CA THR A 110 2.92 14.11 -4.65
C THR A 110 3.40 13.36 -5.89
N GLN A 111 2.92 13.76 -7.06
CA GLN A 111 3.33 13.17 -8.34
C GLN A 111 4.84 13.24 -8.59
N GLY A 112 5.48 14.35 -8.22
CA GLY A 112 6.93 14.52 -8.37
C GLY A 112 7.74 13.52 -7.55
N ASP A 113 7.27 13.17 -6.35
CA ASP A 113 7.92 12.19 -5.49
C ASP A 113 7.76 10.78 -6.07
N ALA A 114 6.55 10.45 -6.54
CA ALA A 114 6.28 9.18 -7.22
C ALA A 114 7.19 8.97 -8.44
N GLN A 115 7.32 10.01 -9.28
CA GLN A 115 8.18 9.94 -10.46
C GLN A 115 9.66 9.83 -10.07
N SER A 116 10.10 10.59 -9.08
CA SER A 116 11.50 10.53 -8.61
C SER A 116 11.84 9.15 -8.05
N PHE A 117 10.92 8.55 -7.29
CA PHE A 117 11.07 7.19 -6.77
C PHE A 117 11.11 6.16 -7.91
N ALA A 118 10.23 6.28 -8.91
CA ALA A 118 10.25 5.39 -10.07
C ALA A 118 11.51 5.55 -10.94
N ASP A 119 12.04 6.77 -11.06
CA ASP A 119 13.29 7.03 -11.79
C ASP A 119 14.51 6.42 -11.05
N GLU A 120 14.50 6.41 -9.72
CA GLU A 120 15.58 5.90 -8.88
C GLU A 120 15.55 4.37 -8.73
N TYR A 121 14.37 3.81 -8.49
CA TYR A 121 14.17 2.39 -8.14
C TYR A 121 13.46 1.58 -9.23
N GLY A 122 13.25 2.17 -10.40
CA GLY A 122 12.45 1.58 -11.48
C GLY A 122 10.96 1.54 -11.17
N GLY A 123 10.20 0.97 -12.10
CA GLY A 123 8.75 0.82 -12.00
C GLY A 123 7.95 1.79 -12.85
N GLU A 124 6.63 1.80 -12.62
CA GLU A 124 5.65 2.62 -13.31
C GLU A 124 4.76 3.34 -12.29
N VAL A 125 4.43 4.61 -12.56
CA VAL A 125 3.48 5.37 -11.74
C VAL A 125 2.06 5.13 -12.27
N VAL A 126 1.17 4.59 -11.43
CA VAL A 126 -0.24 4.34 -11.77
C VAL A 126 -1.18 5.02 -10.78
N SER A 127 -2.42 5.28 -11.21
CA SER A 127 -3.46 5.83 -10.33
C SER A 127 -4.20 4.72 -9.58
N TYR A 128 -4.84 5.07 -8.46
CA TYR A 128 -5.67 4.11 -7.69
C TYR A 128 -6.70 3.36 -8.54
N GLY A 129 -7.30 4.04 -9.52
CA GLY A 129 -8.33 3.45 -10.40
C GLY A 129 -7.80 2.44 -11.41
N ASP A 130 -6.49 2.46 -11.68
CA ASP A 130 -5.84 1.52 -12.60
C ASP A 130 -5.44 0.21 -11.91
N ILE A 131 -5.52 0.16 -10.58
CA ILE A 131 -5.17 -1.02 -9.78
C ILE A 131 -6.34 -2.00 -9.76
N GLY A 132 -6.25 -3.00 -10.63
CA GLY A 132 -7.19 -4.13 -10.70
C GLY A 132 -6.47 -5.47 -10.80
N GLU A 133 -7.25 -6.54 -11.01
CA GLU A 133 -6.74 -7.94 -11.06
C GLU A 133 -5.58 -8.12 -12.04
N GLY A 134 -5.62 -7.41 -13.19
CA GLY A 134 -4.57 -7.49 -14.20
C GLY A 134 -3.22 -6.92 -13.75
N LEU A 135 -3.22 -5.93 -12.86
CA LEU A 135 -1.98 -5.36 -12.30
C LEU A 135 -1.47 -6.21 -11.12
N LEU A 136 -2.39 -6.76 -10.33
CA LEU A 136 -2.04 -7.66 -9.22
C LEU A 136 -1.42 -8.98 -9.69
N GLY A 137 -1.79 -9.46 -10.88
CA GLY A 137 -1.28 -10.69 -11.47
C GLY A 137 0.06 -10.59 -12.20
N ARG A 138 0.71 -9.41 -12.22
CA ARG A 138 2.06 -9.21 -12.76
C ARG A 138 3.12 -9.58 -11.72
#